data_AF-A0A2T3G7N9-F1
#
_entry.id   AF-A0A2T3G7N9-F1
#
_cell.length_a   1.000
_cell.length_b   1.000
_cell.length_c   1.000
_cell.angle_alpha   90.00
_cell.angle_beta   90.00
_cell.angle_gamma   90.00
#
_symmetry.space_group_name_H-M   'P 1'
#
loop_
_entity.id
_entity.type
_entity.pdbx_description
1 polymer ?
#
loop_
_entity_poly.entity_id
_entity_poly.type
_entity_poly.pdbx_seq_one_letter_code
_entity_poly.pdbx_strand_id
1 'polypeptide(L)'
;PIVTPVYRLFNKVNGDHVWTSDANEHAYLAAQAAWNDEGVAFYTPTFTGTTDVARLSKGNRHLLSTDGNEQKVLSTKSGWTLEGTAFKAY
;
A
#
# COMPACT_ATOMS: atom_id res chain seq x y z
N PRO A 1 -2.24 -11.40 1.92
CA PRO A 1 -2.12 -9.93 2.12
C PRO A 1 -1.61 -9.64 3.53
N ILE A 2 -0.48 -8.94 3.64
CA ILE A 2 -0.09 -8.34 4.92
C ILE A 2 -1.05 -7.17 5.13
N VAL A 3 -1.61 -7.05 6.34
CA VAL A 3 -2.56 -5.99 6.69
C VAL A 3 -2.07 -5.25 7.94
N THR A 4 -2.24 -3.93 7.96
CA THR A 4 -1.84 -3.06 9.07
C THR A 4 -3.11 -2.67 9.84
N PRO A 5 -3.16 -2.83 11.18
CA PRO A 5 -4.28 -2.30 11.96
C PRO A 5 -4.27 -0.77 11.93
N VAL A 6 -5.46 -0.18 11.84
CA VAL A 6 -5.68 1.24 12.08
C VAL A 6 -6.46 1.38 13.38
N TYR A 7 -5.82 2.03 14.35
CA TYR A 7 -6.38 2.31 15.67
C TYR A 7 -7.24 3.57 15.61
N ARG A 8 -8.33 3.59 16.38
CA ARG A 8 -9.13 4.80 16.59
C ARG A 8 -8.99 5.24 18.05
N LEU A 9 -8.69 6.51 18.26
CA LEU A 9 -8.62 7.11 19.58
C LEU A 9 -9.55 8.32 19.64
N PHE A 10 -10.33 8.40 20.71
CA PHE A 10 -11.24 9.51 20.98
C PHE A 10 -10.61 10.51 21.95
N ASN A 11 -10.63 11.78 21.61
CA ASN A 11 -10.17 12.86 22.48
C ASN A 11 -11.32 13.36 23.37
N LYS A 12 -11.20 13.14 24.67
CA LYS A 12 -12.22 13.51 25.67
C LYS A 12 -12.32 15.02 25.91
N VAL A 13 -11.32 15.79 25.49
CA VAL A 13 -11.26 17.24 25.71
C VAL A 13 -12.07 17.98 24.65
N ASN A 14 -11.92 17.63 23.38
CA ASN A 14 -12.54 18.35 22.27
C ASN A 14 -13.55 17.50 21.46
N GLY A 15 -13.64 16.19 21.70
CA GLY A 15 -14.57 15.29 21.03
C GLY A 15 -14.07 14.74 19.69
N ASP A 16 -12.83 15.04 19.29
CA ASP A 16 -12.29 14.57 18.02
C ASP A 16 -11.87 13.11 18.07
N HIS A 17 -11.73 12.52 16.88
CA HIS A 17 -11.14 11.20 16.70
C HIS A 17 -9.87 11.31 15.86
N VAL A 18 -8.88 10.49 16.21
CA VAL A 18 -7.70 10.23 15.37
C VAL A 18 -7.73 8.77 14.95
N TRP A 19 -7.37 8.54 13.69
CA TRP A 19 -7.13 7.22 13.13
C TRP A 19 -5.68 7.11 12.74
N THR A 20 -4.98 6.11 13.26
CA THR A 20 -3.56 5.92 12.97
C THR A 20 -3.19 4.46 12.80
N SER A 21 -2.32 4.20 11.82
CA SER A 21 -1.62 2.92 11.68
C SER A 21 -0.21 2.96 12.30
N ASP A 22 0.26 4.11 12.78
CA ASP A 22 1.55 4.23 13.45
C ASP A 22 1.42 3.76 14.90
N ALA A 23 2.08 2.65 15.21
CA ALA A 23 2.07 2.07 16.54
C ALA A 23 2.67 3.00 17.60
N ASN A 24 3.60 3.90 17.24
CA ASN A 24 4.17 4.86 18.18
C ASN A 24 3.19 5.99 18.48
N GLU A 25 2.48 6.50 17.48
CA GLU A 25 1.44 7.52 17.67
C GLU A 25 0.31 6.96 18.52
N HIS A 26 -0.17 5.74 18.21
CA HIS A 26 -1.17 5.04 19.01
C HIS A 26 -0.72 4.89 20.47
N ALA A 27 0.47 4.35 20.71
CA ALA A 27 0.98 4.16 22.07
C ALA A 27 1.16 5.47 22.83
N TYR A 28 1.68 6.51 22.16
CA TYR A 28 1.86 7.82 22.75
C TYR A 28 0.53 8.44 23.17
N LEU A 29 -0.47 8.44 22.29
CA LEU A 29 -1.80 9.00 22.55
C LEU A 29 -2.57 8.17 23.58
N ALA A 30 -2.51 6.84 23.51
CA ALA A 30 -3.16 5.94 24.48
C ALA A 30 -2.63 6.13 25.91
N ALA A 31 -1.38 6.57 26.08
CA ALA A 31 -0.81 6.91 27.37
C ALA A 31 -1.24 8.28 27.91
N GLN A 32 -1.86 9.14 27.08
CA GLN A 32 -2.30 10.47 27.50
C GLN A 32 -3.69 10.43 28.15
N ALA A 33 -3.83 11.12 29.28
CA ALA A 33 -5.11 11.20 30.01
C ALA A 33 -6.25 11.83 29.19
N ALA A 34 -5.95 12.65 28.18
CA ALA A 34 -6.94 13.28 27.31
C ALA A 34 -7.61 12.30 26.33
N TRP A 35 -6.98 11.16 26.05
CA TRP A 35 -7.44 10.24 25.01
C TRP A 35 -8.09 8.99 25.62
N ASN A 36 -8.96 8.38 24.84
CA ASN A 36 -9.54 7.07 25.09
C ASN A 36 -9.21 6.19 23.88
N ASP A 37 -8.44 5.13 24.11
CA ASP A 37 -8.15 4.14 23.08
C ASP A 37 -9.40 3.29 22.84
N GLU A 38 -9.92 3.34 21.61
CA GLU A 38 -11.08 2.55 21.20
C GLU A 38 -10.66 1.26 20.47
N GLY A 39 -9.36 1.02 20.32
CA GLY A 39 -8.78 -0.16 19.71
C GLY A 39 -8.75 -0.11 18.19
N VAL A 40 -8.65 -1.28 17.57
CA VAL A 40 -8.56 -1.43 16.11
C VAL A 40 -9.93 -1.16 15.48
N ALA A 41 -10.02 -0.13 14.64
CA ALA A 41 -11.25 0.21 13.92
C ALA A 41 -11.38 -0.56 12.61
N PHE A 42 -10.28 -0.74 11.87
CA PHE A 42 -10.23 -1.51 10.63
C PHE A 42 -8.78 -1.90 10.30
N TYR A 43 -8.61 -2.73 9.28
CA TYR A 43 -7.31 -3.13 8.75
C TYR A 43 -7.13 -2.56 7.33
N THR A 44 -5.96 -2.01 7.05
CA THR A 44 -5.57 -1.58 5.71
C THR A 44 -4.62 -2.59 5.09
N PRO A 45 -4.60 -2.76 3.76
CA PRO A 45 -3.54 -3.52 3.12
C PRO A 45 -2.19 -2.85 3.41
N THR A 46 -1.24 -3.65 3.90
CA THR A 46 0.13 -3.19 4.10
C THR A 46 0.85 -3.23 2.77
N PHE A 47 1.13 -2.05 2.21
CA PHE A 47 2.04 -1.93 1.07
C PHE A 47 3.47 -1.78 1.60
N THR A 48 4.08 -2.91 1.94
CA THR A 48 5.51 -2.93 2.28
C THR A 48 6.32 -3.02 0.99
N GLY A 49 6.74 -1.86 0.50
CA GLY A 49 7.73 -1.76 -0.56
C GLY A 49 7.16 -1.39 -1.91
N THR A 50 8.07 -1.12 -2.82
CA THR A 50 7.74 -0.79 -4.20
C THR A 50 7.54 -2.04 -5.02
N THR A 51 6.49 -2.09 -5.84
CA THR A 51 6.37 -3.10 -6.89
C THR A 51 7.02 -2.59 -8.16
N ASP A 52 7.84 -3.42 -8.80
CA ASP A 52 8.40 -3.11 -10.12
C ASP A 52 7.29 -3.14 -11.17
N VAL A 53 7.09 -2.00 -11.84
CA VAL A 53 6.21 -1.89 -13.01
C VAL A 53 7.07 -2.05 -14.24
N ALA A 54 6.91 -3.17 -14.94
CA ALA A 54 7.64 -3.41 -16.17
C ALA A 54 6.94 -2.73 -17.36
N ARG A 55 7.73 -2.24 -18.32
CA ARG A 55 7.20 -1.77 -19.61
C ARG A 55 7.43 -2.83 -20.68
N LEU A 56 6.40 -3.09 -21.48
CA LEU A 56 6.48 -3.89 -22.70
C LEU A 56 6.15 -3.03 -23.91
N SER A 57 6.76 -3.32 -25.06
CA SER A 57 6.46 -2.64 -26.32
C SER A 57 6.10 -3.60 -27.46
N LYS A 58 5.24 -3.11 -28.37
CA LYS A 58 4.89 -3.79 -29.62
C LYS A 58 4.53 -2.78 -30.71
N GLY A 59 5.49 -2.48 -31.58
CA GLY A 59 5.38 -1.36 -32.52
C GLY A 59 5.31 -0.04 -31.74
N ASN A 60 4.34 0.81 -32.05
CA ASN A 60 4.16 2.10 -31.38
C ASN A 60 3.25 2.04 -30.13
N ARG A 61 3.18 0.89 -29.46
CA ARG A 61 2.35 0.67 -28.25
C ARG A 61 3.22 0.30 -27.08
N HIS A 62 2.83 0.81 -25.91
CA HIS A 62 3.40 0.41 -24.63
C HIS A 62 2.33 -0.17 -23.71
N LEU A 63 2.72 -1.15 -22.91
CA LEU A 63 1.94 -1.70 -21.82
C LEU A 63 2.78 -1.62 -20.54
N LEU A 64 2.14 -1.26 -19.43
CA LEU A 64 2.74 -1.28 -18.10
C LEU A 64 2.09 -2.40 -17.30
N SER A 65 2.89 -3.28 -16.70
CA SER A 65 2.36 -4.43 -15.97
C SER A 65 3.20 -4.76 -14.74
N THR A 66 2.53 -5.11 -13.65
CA THR A 66 3.11 -5.70 -12.44
C THR A 66 2.96 -7.22 -12.40
N ASP A 67 2.20 -7.83 -13.33
CA ASP A 67 1.96 -9.28 -13.38
C ASP A 67 3.09 -9.98 -14.16
N GLY A 68 3.95 -10.71 -13.42
CA GLY A 68 5.04 -11.48 -14.01
C GLY A 68 4.59 -12.56 -15.01
N ASN A 69 3.38 -13.11 -14.86
CA ASN A 69 2.85 -14.07 -15.82
C ASN A 69 2.41 -13.39 -17.12
N GLU A 70 1.71 -12.25 -17.04
CA GLU A 70 1.40 -11.42 -18.21
C GLU A 70 2.69 -11.02 -18.95
N GLN A 71 3.68 -10.50 -18.23
CA GLN A 71 4.98 -10.13 -18.79
C GLN A 71 5.64 -11.30 -19.53
N LYS A 72 5.67 -12.49 -18.91
CA LYS A 72 6.25 -13.71 -19.49
C LYS A 72 5.49 -14.16 -20.74
N VAL A 73 4.17 -14.23 -20.71
CA VAL A 73 3.36 -14.69 -21.85
C VAL A 73 3.46 -13.71 -23.01
N LEU A 74 3.43 -12.41 -22.74
CA LEU A 74 3.50 -11.40 -23.78
C LEU A 74 4.88 -11.38 -24.47
N SER A 75 5.95 -11.48 -23.69
CA SER A 75 7.33 -11.49 -24.19
C SER A 75 7.74 -12.77 -24.92
N THR A 76 7.17 -13.93 -24.55
CA THR A 76 7.56 -15.22 -25.15
C THR A 76 6.61 -15.71 -26.24
N LYS A 77 5.32 -15.32 -26.21
CA LYS A 77 4.29 -15.90 -27.09
C LYS A 77 3.49 -14.88 -27.89
N SER A 78 3.52 -13.60 -27.53
CA SER A 78 2.60 -12.60 -28.11
C SER A 78 3.29 -11.49 -28.90
N GLY A 79 4.60 -11.62 -29.13
CA GLY A 79 5.40 -10.69 -29.93
C GLY A 79 5.54 -9.30 -29.31
N TRP A 80 5.52 -9.22 -27.98
CA TRP A 80 5.91 -8.03 -27.24
C TRP A 80 7.37 -8.13 -26.82
N THR A 81 8.05 -6.99 -26.68
CA THR A 81 9.38 -6.92 -26.11
C THR A 81 9.27 -6.46 -24.66
N LEU A 82 9.82 -7.23 -23.72
CA LEU A 82 9.95 -6.80 -22.33
C LEU A 82 11.15 -5.86 -22.20
N GLU A 83 10.91 -4.61 -21.84
CA GLU A 83 11.97 -3.59 -21.68
C GLU A 83 12.56 -3.55 -20.27
N GLY A 84 11.95 -4.29 -19.32
CA GLY A 84 12.35 -4.32 -17.92
C GLY A 84 11.58 -3.31 -17.06
N THR A 85 12.07 -3.09 -15.84
CA THR A 85 11.46 -2.18 -14.86
C THR A 85 11.50 -0.74 -15.37
N ALA A 86 10.32 -0.15 -15.58
CA ALA A 86 10.18 1.24 -16.01
C ALA A 86 10.15 2.20 -14.82
N PHE A 87 9.44 1.81 -13.76
CA PHE A 87 9.42 2.52 -12.48
C PHE A 87 8.95 1.59 -11.36
N LYS A 88 9.02 2.11 -10.14
CA LYS A 88 8.59 1.47 -8.90
C LYS A 88 7.31 2.14 -8.42
N ALA A 89 6.24 1.37 -8.23
CA ALA A 89 4.95 1.86 -7.71
C ALA A 89 4.82 1.53 -6.21
N TYR A 90 4.20 2.45 -5.46
CA TYR A 90 3.87 2.28 -4.05
C TYR A 90 2.40 1.90 -3.89
#